data_AF-A0A8T0DCG4-F1
#
_entry.id   AF-A0A8T0DCG4-F1
#
_cell.length_a   1.000
_cell.length_b   1.000
_cell.length_c   1.000
_cell.angle_alpha   90.00
_cell.angle_beta   90.00
_cell.angle_gamma   90.00
#
_symmetry.space_group_name_H-M   'P 1'
#
loop_
_entity.id
_entity.type
_entity.pdbx_description
1 polymer ?
#
loop_
_entity_poly.entity_id
_entity_poly.type
_entity_poly.pdbx_seq_one_letter_code
_entity_poly.pdbx_strand_id
1 'polypeptide(L)'
;KKLWKSKCCVNITSYTCVTVRVYGRLFSLHPLLVMDILKRSRFDKLVEKATNELLIEPDIESALVICDLVRGQEIRSEWSFFHISRFSAKNAVFSIKRRLQHDNPNIILHTLYVLESMMKNCGTSVHEEVATTDFMQALVSLTTKSHDVCTQVLACIQNWAFVFKDKPEFSAIQEAYDELKSAGHTFPPFSENDAMFSVVCAPNWKEENFCHRCKVPFTTFRRRVSCLKYLHCSINILHIIIRG
;
A
#
# COMPACT_ATOMS: atom_id res chain seq x y z
N LYS A 1 -26.67 -1.94 -62.31
CA LYS A 1 -26.94 -2.94 -61.26
C LYS A 1 -26.04 -2.57 -60.07
N LYS A 2 -26.52 -1.76 -59.11
CA LYS A 2 -27.19 -2.17 -57.86
C LYS A 2 -26.32 -3.15 -57.07
N LEU A 3 -25.66 -2.68 -56.01
CA LEU A 3 -26.12 -2.64 -54.61
C LEU A 3 -25.46 -3.78 -53.83
N TRP A 4 -24.61 -3.45 -52.86
CA TRP A 4 -24.67 -4.11 -51.56
C TRP A 4 -24.94 -3.03 -50.52
N LYS A 5 -26.18 -3.07 -50.01
CA LYS A 5 -26.72 -2.24 -48.94
C LYS A 5 -26.17 -2.72 -47.60
N SER A 6 -25.56 -1.79 -46.86
CA SER A 6 -25.90 -1.43 -45.48
C SER A 6 -26.72 -2.42 -44.64
N LYS A 7 -26.17 -2.80 -43.47
CA LYS A 7 -26.81 -3.03 -42.15
C LYS A 7 -25.67 -3.41 -41.19
N CYS A 8 -25.33 -2.73 -40.11
CA CYS A 8 -26.12 -1.90 -39.21
C CYS A 8 -25.40 -0.58 -38.86
N CYS A 9 -26.06 0.54 -39.10
CA CYS A 9 -25.87 1.72 -38.27
C CYS A 9 -26.47 1.42 -36.89
N VAL A 10 -25.65 1.40 -35.85
CA VAL A 10 -26.08 1.91 -34.55
C VAL A 10 -25.34 3.22 -34.38
N ASN A 11 -26.11 4.30 -34.38
CA ASN A 11 -25.68 5.64 -33.99
C ASN A 11 -25.05 5.58 -32.61
N ILE A 12 -23.74 5.79 -32.52
CA ILE A 12 -23.13 6.25 -31.27
C ILE A 12 -23.16 7.77 -31.33
N THR A 13 -24.28 8.31 -30.87
CA THR A 13 -24.45 9.73 -30.54
C THR A 13 -23.39 10.15 -29.52
N SER A 14 -22.54 11.10 -29.91
CA SER A 14 -21.88 12.10 -29.04
C SER A 14 -21.68 11.68 -27.57
N TYR A 15 -20.62 10.94 -27.26
CA TYR A 15 -20.16 10.85 -25.88
C TYR A 15 -19.46 12.16 -25.51
N THR A 16 -20.17 13.05 -24.83
CA THR A 16 -19.57 14.23 -24.20
C THR A 16 -18.52 13.76 -23.21
N CYS A 17 -17.26 14.18 -23.40
CA CYS A 17 -16.21 13.94 -22.40
C CYS A 17 -16.63 14.60 -21.08
N VAL A 18 -16.55 13.85 -19.98
CA VAL A 18 -16.79 14.41 -18.65
C VAL A 18 -15.50 15.06 -18.20
N THR A 19 -15.59 16.34 -17.85
CA THR A 19 -14.44 17.06 -17.31
C THR A 19 -14.40 16.81 -15.81
N VAL A 20 -13.39 16.07 -15.35
CA VAL A 20 -13.19 15.73 -13.94
C VAL A 20 -12.00 16.50 -13.42
N ARG A 21 -12.13 17.08 -12.22
CA ARG A 21 -11.04 17.78 -11.56
C ARG A 21 -10.33 16.84 -10.60
N VAL A 22 -9.08 16.51 -10.89
CA VAL A 22 -8.24 15.64 -10.05
C VAL A 22 -6.99 16.41 -9.66
N TYR A 23 -6.75 16.60 -8.36
CA TYR A 23 -5.65 17.44 -7.82
C TYR A 23 -5.56 18.83 -8.46
N GLY A 24 -6.70 19.50 -8.63
CA GLY A 24 -6.78 20.87 -9.18
C GLY A 24 -6.65 20.98 -10.70
N ARG A 25 -6.18 19.94 -11.40
CA ARG A 25 -6.10 19.89 -12.87
C ARG A 25 -7.39 19.33 -13.47
N LEU A 26 -7.81 19.92 -14.58
CA LEU A 26 -8.98 19.50 -15.36
C LEU A 26 -8.55 18.41 -16.34
N PHE A 27 -9.21 17.27 -16.29
CA PHE A 27 -9.03 16.16 -17.23
C PHE A 27 -10.35 15.93 -17.96
N SER A 28 -10.33 15.98 -19.29
CA SER A 28 -11.48 15.58 -20.12
C SER A 28 -11.37 14.09 -20.40
N LEU A 29 -12.23 13.31 -19.75
CA LEU A 29 -12.15 11.85 -19.76
C LEU A 29 -13.44 11.26 -20.34
N HIS A 30 -13.31 10.12 -21.00
CA HIS A 30 -14.44 9.40 -21.56
C HIS A 30 -15.41 8.97 -20.43
N PRO A 31 -16.75 9.03 -20.59
CA PRO A 31 -17.70 8.66 -19.55
C PRO A 31 -17.47 7.28 -18.94
N LEU A 32 -17.07 6.28 -19.74
CA LEU A 32 -16.70 4.95 -19.23
C LEU A 32 -15.44 4.97 -18.35
N LEU A 33 -14.43 5.78 -18.71
CA LEU A 33 -13.24 5.98 -17.90
C LEU A 33 -13.57 6.73 -16.60
N VAL A 34 -14.51 7.68 -16.65
CA VAL A 34 -15.04 8.35 -15.46
C VAL A 34 -15.83 7.39 -14.58
N MET A 35 -16.62 6.47 -15.16
CA MET A 35 -17.30 5.42 -14.42
C MET A 35 -16.32 4.43 -13.79
N ASP A 36 -15.17 4.15 -14.41
CA ASP A 36 -14.09 3.34 -13.82
C ASP A 36 -13.29 4.11 -12.74
N ILE A 37 -13.15 5.43 -12.87
CA ILE A 37 -12.60 6.32 -11.82
C ILE A 37 -13.56 6.43 -10.63
N LEU A 38 -14.87 6.44 -10.88
CA LEU A 38 -15.91 6.51 -9.85
C LEU A 38 -16.29 5.14 -9.27
N LYS A 39 -15.90 4.03 -9.92
CA LYS A 39 -16.09 2.69 -9.38
C LYS A 39 -15.18 2.57 -8.16
N ARG A 40 -15.78 2.55 -6.96
CA ARG A 40 -15.06 2.19 -5.73
C ARG A 40 -14.31 0.90 -5.98
N SER A 41 -12.99 0.97 -5.89
CA SER A 41 -12.13 -0.18 -6.14
C SER A 41 -12.50 -1.30 -5.15
N ARG A 42 -12.22 -2.57 -5.49
CA ARG A 42 -12.41 -3.68 -4.54
C ARG A 42 -11.74 -3.39 -3.20
N PHE A 43 -10.60 -2.69 -3.25
CA PHE A 43 -9.89 -2.20 -2.08
C PHE A 43 -10.72 -1.20 -1.25
N ASP A 44 -11.27 -0.15 -1.87
CA ASP A 44 -12.05 0.87 -1.14
C ASP A 44 -13.28 0.27 -0.45
N LYS A 45 -13.95 -0.68 -1.10
CA LYS A 45 -15.10 -1.39 -0.49
C LYS A 45 -14.69 -2.21 0.73
N LEU A 46 -13.51 -2.83 0.69
CA LEU A 46 -12.99 -3.58 1.83
C LEU A 46 -12.56 -2.66 2.96
N VAL A 47 -11.93 -1.52 2.65
CA VAL A 47 -11.60 -0.49 3.64
C VAL A 47 -12.87 0.03 4.32
N GLU A 48 -13.92 0.33 3.56
CA GLU A 48 -15.21 0.78 4.13
C GLU A 48 -15.85 -0.27 5.03
N LYS A 49 -15.77 -1.56 4.65
CA LYS A 49 -16.23 -2.66 5.49
C LYS A 49 -15.43 -2.75 6.78
N ALA A 50 -14.10 -2.72 6.70
CA ALA A 50 -13.19 -2.83 7.84
C ALA A 50 -13.25 -1.63 8.79
N THR A 51 -13.72 -0.48 8.30
CA THR A 51 -13.79 0.79 9.03
C THR A 51 -15.23 1.26 9.21
N ASN A 52 -16.15 0.31 9.34
CA ASN A 52 -17.55 0.60 9.60
C ASN A 52 -17.72 1.06 11.06
N GLU A 53 -18.45 2.16 11.26
CA GLU A 53 -18.70 2.74 12.59
C GLU A 53 -19.49 1.84 13.53
N LEU A 54 -20.21 0.84 12.99
CA LEU A 54 -21.01 -0.12 13.75
C LEU A 54 -20.18 -1.30 14.28
N LEU A 55 -18.90 -1.40 13.92
CA LEU A 55 -18.01 -2.43 14.44
C LEU A 55 -17.66 -2.13 15.90
N ILE A 56 -17.97 -3.10 16.77
CA ILE A 56 -17.59 -3.07 18.19
C ILE A 56 -16.09 -3.36 18.34
N GLU A 57 -15.58 -4.29 17.53
CA GLU A 57 -14.19 -4.75 17.53
C GLU A 57 -13.58 -4.58 16.13
N PRO A 58 -12.24 -4.40 16.03
CA PRO A 58 -11.57 -4.28 14.74
C PRO A 58 -11.71 -5.56 13.90
N ASP A 59 -12.09 -5.40 12.63
CA ASP A 59 -12.23 -6.52 11.68
C ASP A 59 -10.85 -6.99 11.18
N ILE A 60 -10.25 -7.92 11.93
CA ILE A 60 -8.93 -8.50 11.66
C ILE A 60 -8.90 -9.18 10.29
N GLU A 61 -9.97 -9.90 9.93
CA GLU A 61 -10.04 -10.64 8.66
C GLU A 61 -9.98 -9.68 7.47
N SER A 62 -10.78 -8.62 7.48
CA SER A 62 -10.76 -7.63 6.42
C SER A 62 -9.42 -6.88 6.37
N ALA A 63 -8.82 -6.57 7.53
CA ALA A 63 -7.49 -5.93 7.58
C ALA A 63 -6.39 -6.81 6.96
N LEU A 64 -6.42 -8.12 7.19
CA LEU A 64 -5.48 -9.07 6.57
C LEU A 64 -5.72 -9.19 5.07
N VAL A 65 -6.98 -9.25 4.62
CA VAL A 65 -7.32 -9.25 3.18
C VAL A 65 -6.85 -7.96 2.51
N ILE A 66 -6.98 -6.81 3.18
CA ILE A 66 -6.43 -5.53 2.70
C ILE A 66 -4.91 -5.63 2.53
N CYS A 67 -4.19 -6.18 3.52
CA CYS A 67 -2.75 -6.39 3.42
C CYS A 67 -2.37 -7.32 2.26
N ASP A 68 -3.15 -8.39 2.04
CA ASP A 68 -2.94 -9.33 0.94
C ASP A 68 -3.12 -8.67 -0.43
N LEU A 69 -4.10 -7.77 -0.58
CA LEU A 69 -4.30 -7.02 -1.82
C LEU A 69 -3.15 -6.07 -2.12
N VAL A 70 -2.61 -5.41 -1.09
CA VAL A 70 -1.46 -4.51 -1.22
C VAL A 70 -0.21 -5.31 -1.59
N ARG A 71 0.02 -6.46 -0.96
CA ARG A 71 1.16 -7.38 -1.25
C ARG A 71 1.06 -8.05 -2.61
N GLY A 72 -0.11 -8.56 -2.96
CA GLY A 72 -0.40 -9.26 -4.22
C GLY A 72 -0.41 -8.33 -5.44
N GLN A 73 -0.30 -7.02 -5.22
CA GLN A 73 -0.33 -6.00 -6.26
C GLN A 73 -1.59 -6.07 -7.15
N GLU A 74 -2.70 -6.57 -6.60
CA GLU A 74 -3.98 -6.66 -7.31
C GLU A 74 -4.65 -5.30 -7.48
N ILE A 75 -4.08 -4.23 -6.92
CA ILE A 75 -4.45 -2.83 -7.25
C ILE A 75 -3.86 -2.49 -8.62
N ARG A 76 -4.35 -3.19 -9.64
CA ARG A 76 -4.06 -2.90 -11.04
C ARG A 76 -4.87 -1.68 -11.44
N SER A 77 -4.21 -0.54 -11.61
CA SER A 77 -4.60 0.33 -12.72
C SER A 77 -4.22 -0.39 -14.00
N GLU A 78 -5.15 -0.44 -14.96
CA GLU A 78 -5.05 -1.17 -16.22
C GLU A 78 -3.96 -0.65 -17.19
N TRP A 79 -2.98 0.12 -16.71
CA TRP A 79 -2.07 0.90 -17.54
C TRP A 79 -0.63 1.03 -17.00
N SER A 80 -0.01 -0.05 -16.53
CA SER A 80 1.46 -0.08 -16.48
C SER A 80 2.00 -1.50 -16.35
N PHE A 81 2.73 -2.01 -17.35
CA PHE A 81 3.34 -3.34 -17.33
C PHE A 81 4.68 -3.38 -16.55
N PHE A 82 5.12 -2.26 -15.95
CA PHE A 82 6.47 -2.16 -15.37
C PHE A 82 6.59 -1.38 -14.03
N HIS A 83 5.51 -0.74 -13.53
CA HIS A 83 5.53 0.07 -12.29
C HIS A 83 4.40 -0.27 -11.29
N ILE A 84 3.98 -1.54 -11.24
CA ILE A 84 2.76 -1.96 -10.51
C ILE A 84 2.91 -1.93 -8.98
N SER A 85 4.08 -2.26 -8.42
CA SER A 85 4.25 -2.42 -6.96
C SER A 85 4.10 -1.10 -6.17
N ARG A 86 4.74 -0.02 -6.62
CA ARG A 86 4.74 1.28 -5.92
C ARG A 86 3.40 2.02 -6.09
N PHE A 87 2.73 1.83 -7.22
CA PHE A 87 1.43 2.43 -7.51
C PHE A 87 0.31 1.83 -6.63
N SER A 88 0.39 0.54 -6.34
CA SER A 88 -0.55 -0.17 -5.43
C SER A 88 -0.48 0.37 -4.00
N ALA A 89 0.72 0.42 -3.40
CA ALA A 89 0.89 0.91 -2.02
C ALA A 89 0.50 2.38 -1.86
N LYS A 90 0.90 3.24 -2.80
CA LYS A 90 0.56 4.67 -2.79
C LYS A 90 -0.95 4.91 -2.81
N ASN A 91 -1.69 4.23 -3.67
CA ASN A 91 -3.15 4.39 -3.74
C ASN A 91 -3.84 3.84 -2.48
N ALA A 92 -3.35 2.72 -1.95
CA ALA A 92 -3.85 2.14 -0.71
C ALA A 92 -3.67 3.11 0.47
N VAL A 93 -2.44 3.61 0.68
CA VAL A 93 -2.13 4.57 1.75
C VAL A 93 -2.89 5.88 1.55
N PHE A 94 -3.08 6.34 0.31
CA PHE A 94 -3.91 7.51 0.03
C PHE A 94 -5.40 7.30 0.42
N SER A 95 -5.97 6.13 0.11
CA SER A 95 -7.34 5.79 0.51
C SER A 95 -7.48 5.72 2.03
N ILE A 96 -6.50 5.14 2.73
CA ILE A 96 -6.42 5.15 4.21
C ILE A 96 -6.30 6.58 4.75
N LYS A 97 -5.43 7.42 4.19
CA LYS A 97 -5.28 8.84 4.59
C LYS A 97 -6.60 9.61 4.47
N ARG A 98 -7.36 9.39 3.39
CA ARG A 98 -8.68 9.99 3.22
C ARG A 98 -9.66 9.51 4.28
N ARG A 99 -9.62 8.22 4.65
CA ARG A 99 -10.50 7.65 5.66
C ARG A 99 -10.18 8.17 7.07
N LEU A 100 -8.91 8.46 7.37
CA LEU A 100 -8.48 9.10 8.62
C LEU A 100 -9.01 10.54 8.79
N GLN A 101 -9.40 11.22 7.71
CA GLN A 101 -9.98 12.56 7.77
C GLN A 101 -11.47 12.58 8.13
N HIS A 102 -12.07 11.42 8.42
CA HIS A 102 -13.47 11.34 8.82
C HIS A 102 -13.72 11.94 10.21
N ASP A 103 -14.90 12.48 10.47
CA ASP A 103 -15.20 13.11 11.77
C ASP A 103 -15.56 12.11 12.87
N ASN A 104 -16.14 10.97 12.50
CA ASN A 104 -16.47 9.90 13.45
C ASN A 104 -15.20 9.25 14.04
N PRO A 105 -14.98 9.30 15.37
CA PRO A 105 -13.80 8.72 16.02
C PRO A 105 -13.69 7.21 15.86
N ASN A 106 -14.80 6.46 15.80
CA ASN A 106 -14.77 5.01 15.60
C ASN A 106 -14.21 4.65 14.23
N ILE A 107 -14.57 5.41 13.20
CA ILE A 107 -14.02 5.21 11.86
C ILE A 107 -12.52 5.51 11.85
N ILE A 108 -12.08 6.57 12.53
CA ILE A 108 -10.65 6.88 12.65
C ILE A 108 -9.89 5.74 13.36
N LEU A 109 -10.40 5.26 14.51
CA LEU A 109 -9.78 4.18 15.28
C LEU A 109 -9.64 2.89 14.47
N HIS A 110 -10.72 2.45 13.81
CA HIS A 110 -10.68 1.27 12.93
C HIS A 110 -9.73 1.47 11.74
N THR A 111 -9.64 2.70 11.22
CA THR A 111 -8.69 3.03 10.14
C THR A 111 -7.25 2.99 10.63
N LEU A 112 -6.97 3.47 11.85
CA LEU A 112 -5.64 3.37 12.47
C LEU A 112 -5.23 1.91 12.68
N TYR A 113 -6.18 1.04 13.06
CA TYR A 113 -5.93 -0.41 13.16
C TYR A 113 -5.56 -1.04 11.81
N VAL A 114 -6.29 -0.70 10.74
CA VAL A 114 -5.96 -1.15 9.38
C VAL A 114 -4.59 -0.63 8.95
N LEU A 115 -4.27 0.63 9.24
CA LEU A 115 -2.97 1.23 8.93
C LEU A 115 -1.83 0.54 9.68
N GLU A 116 -2.01 0.25 10.97
CA GLU A 116 -1.03 -0.49 11.77
C GLU A 116 -0.80 -1.89 11.21
N SER A 117 -1.88 -2.58 10.83
CA SER A 117 -1.81 -3.88 10.15
C SER A 117 -1.04 -3.78 8.83
N MET A 118 -1.27 -2.74 8.03
CA MET A 118 -0.54 -2.51 6.79
C MET A 118 0.95 -2.25 7.03
N MET A 119 1.30 -1.42 8.02
CA MET A 119 2.69 -1.18 8.41
C MET A 119 3.38 -2.48 8.82
N LYS A 120 2.72 -3.32 9.62
CA LYS A 120 3.27 -4.60 10.10
C LYS A 120 3.45 -5.65 9.00
N ASN A 121 2.57 -5.69 8.00
CA ASN A 121 2.47 -6.83 7.06
C ASN A 121 2.88 -6.52 5.60
N CYS A 122 2.85 -5.26 5.15
CA CYS A 122 3.05 -4.93 3.72
C CYS A 122 4.50 -4.55 3.36
N GLY A 123 5.35 -4.30 4.35
CA GLY A 123 6.77 -4.04 4.16
C GLY A 123 7.10 -2.65 3.59
N THR A 124 8.30 -2.53 3.02
CA THR A 124 8.93 -1.23 2.67
C THR A 124 8.09 -0.36 1.75
N SER A 125 7.31 -0.93 0.82
CA SER A 125 6.49 -0.15 -0.10
C SER A 125 5.40 0.67 0.60
N VAL A 126 4.87 0.18 1.73
CA VAL A 126 3.95 0.95 2.57
C VAL A 126 4.72 1.88 3.52
N HIS A 127 5.85 1.40 4.06
CA HIS A 127 6.70 2.22 4.95
C HIS A 127 7.12 3.52 4.27
N GLU A 128 7.56 3.47 3.01
CA GLU A 128 7.98 4.66 2.24
C GLU A 128 6.85 5.69 2.03
N GLU A 129 5.60 5.25 1.94
CA GLU A 129 4.45 6.15 1.71
C GLU A 129 3.92 6.74 3.04
N VAL A 130 3.98 5.96 4.14
CA VAL A 130 3.57 6.39 5.49
C VAL A 130 4.63 7.26 6.16
N ALA A 131 5.91 6.94 5.98
CA ALA A 131 7.04 7.67 6.57
C ALA A 131 7.36 8.98 5.84
N THR A 132 6.35 9.69 5.35
CA THR A 132 6.47 11.00 4.73
C THR A 132 6.05 12.08 5.72
N THR A 133 6.71 13.24 5.71
CA THR A 133 6.36 14.36 6.61
C THR A 133 4.87 14.74 6.47
N ASP A 134 4.34 14.78 5.24
CA ASP A 134 2.93 15.08 4.99
C ASP A 134 1.96 14.05 5.61
N PHE A 135 2.31 12.77 5.64
CA PHE A 135 1.49 11.74 6.27
C PHE A 135 1.62 11.79 7.81
N MET A 136 2.85 11.93 8.33
CA MET A 136 3.07 12.01 9.77
C MET A 136 2.41 13.24 10.39
N GLN A 137 2.47 14.40 9.73
CA GLN A 137 1.75 15.60 10.17
C GLN A 137 0.23 15.43 10.15
N ALA A 138 -0.30 14.69 9.17
CA ALA A 138 -1.71 14.34 9.17
C ALA A 138 -2.08 13.46 10.39
N LEU A 139 -1.23 12.53 10.81
CA LEU A 139 -1.44 11.76 12.04
C LEU A 139 -1.34 12.63 13.30
N VAL A 140 -0.33 13.49 13.39
CA VAL A 140 -0.17 14.45 14.51
C VAL A 140 -1.45 15.29 14.67
N SER A 141 -2.05 15.74 13.56
CA SER A 141 -3.30 16.52 13.60
C SER A 141 -4.51 15.76 14.19
N LEU A 142 -4.49 14.42 14.18
CA LEU A 142 -5.58 13.61 14.74
C LEU A 142 -5.56 13.57 16.28
N THR A 143 -4.44 13.95 16.90
CA THR A 143 -4.31 13.99 18.37
C THR A 143 -5.28 14.98 19.03
N THR A 144 -5.81 15.93 18.25
CA THR A 144 -6.80 16.92 18.73
C THR A 144 -8.25 16.45 18.60
N LYS A 145 -8.53 15.25 18.07
CA LYS A 145 -9.89 14.77 17.78
C LYS A 145 -10.61 14.23 19.03
N SER A 146 -10.19 13.06 19.54
CA SER A 146 -10.73 12.46 20.76
C SER A 146 -9.59 11.86 21.59
N HIS A 147 -9.82 11.64 22.89
CA HIS A 147 -8.83 11.04 23.78
C HIS A 147 -8.36 9.66 23.29
N ASP A 148 -9.30 8.81 22.85
CA ASP A 148 -8.99 7.46 22.39
C ASP A 148 -8.20 7.48 21.08
N VAL A 149 -8.57 8.36 20.14
CA VAL A 149 -7.82 8.57 18.88
C VAL A 149 -6.42 9.08 19.19
N CYS A 150 -6.29 10.05 20.08
CA CYS A 150 -5.00 10.59 20.51
C CYS A 150 -4.11 9.49 21.10
N THR A 151 -4.65 8.72 22.04
CA THR A 151 -3.93 7.59 22.68
C THR A 151 -3.44 6.58 21.64
N GLN A 152 -4.31 6.21 20.69
CA GLN A 152 -3.95 5.27 19.63
C GLN A 152 -2.88 5.84 18.69
N VAL A 153 -2.98 7.10 18.28
CA VAL A 153 -1.98 7.76 17.43
C VAL A 153 -0.61 7.82 18.13
N LEU A 154 -0.59 8.18 19.42
CA LEU A 154 0.63 8.20 20.23
C LEU A 154 1.27 6.80 20.30
N ALA A 155 0.47 5.76 20.54
CA ALA A 155 0.93 4.37 20.55
C ALA A 155 1.54 3.96 19.20
N CYS A 156 0.86 4.25 18.08
CA CYS A 156 1.34 3.92 16.75
C CYS A 156 2.68 4.61 16.46
N ILE A 157 2.77 5.92 16.69
CA ILE A 157 3.99 6.70 16.41
C ILE A 157 5.15 6.25 17.30
N GLN A 158 4.90 5.99 18.58
CA GLN A 158 5.91 5.46 19.51
C GLN A 158 6.46 4.11 19.06
N ASN A 159 5.58 3.19 18.66
CA ASN A 159 5.98 1.87 18.18
C ASN A 159 6.79 1.97 16.88
N TRP A 160 6.36 2.83 15.94
CA TRP A 160 7.08 3.00 14.68
C TRP A 160 8.42 3.71 14.86
N ALA A 161 8.50 4.73 15.73
CA ALA A 161 9.76 5.40 16.07
C ALA A 161 10.77 4.39 16.63
N PHE A 162 10.35 3.50 17.52
CA PHE A 162 11.21 2.45 18.05
C PHE A 162 11.75 1.51 16.94
N VAL A 163 10.89 1.09 16.02
CA VAL A 163 11.28 0.14 14.95
C VAL A 163 12.16 0.78 13.89
N PHE A 164 11.92 2.03 13.55
CA PHE A 164 12.63 2.72 12.48
C PHE A 164 13.76 3.63 12.97
N LYS A 165 14.11 3.61 14.26
CA LYS A 165 15.16 4.47 14.86
C LYS A 165 16.51 4.41 14.15
N ASP A 166 16.88 3.24 13.60
CA ASP A 166 18.18 3.01 12.95
C ASP A 166 18.11 3.21 11.41
N LYS A 167 16.96 3.66 10.90
CA LYS A 167 16.70 3.83 9.46
C LYS A 167 16.53 5.31 9.10
N PRO A 168 17.59 5.99 8.63
CA PRO A 168 17.53 7.42 8.33
C PRO A 168 16.53 7.75 7.20
N GLU A 169 16.20 6.79 6.34
CA GLU A 169 15.18 6.95 5.30
C GLU A 169 13.76 7.22 5.85
N PHE A 170 13.52 6.95 7.14
CA PHE A 170 12.22 7.14 7.80
C PHE A 170 12.29 8.17 8.94
N SER A 171 13.19 9.15 8.86
CA SER A 171 13.40 10.17 9.90
C SER A 171 12.13 10.94 10.28
N ALA A 172 11.21 11.14 9.33
CA ALA A 172 9.93 11.82 9.55
C ALA A 172 9.10 11.18 10.67
N ILE A 173 9.25 9.87 10.92
CA ILE A 173 8.59 9.17 12.02
C ILE A 173 9.16 9.62 13.36
N GLN A 174 10.49 9.68 13.45
CA GLN A 174 11.20 10.11 14.65
C GLN A 174 10.93 11.59 14.94
N GLU A 175 10.95 12.44 13.91
CA GLU A 175 10.62 13.87 14.02
C GLU A 175 9.20 14.09 14.59
N ALA A 176 8.20 13.35 14.11
CA ALA A 176 6.83 13.43 14.62
C ALA A 176 6.72 12.93 16.07
N TYR A 177 7.46 11.88 16.44
CA TYR A 177 7.52 11.40 17.83
C TYR A 177 8.11 12.46 18.76
N ASP A 178 9.23 13.08 18.36
CA ASP A 178 9.90 14.11 19.14
C ASP A 178 9.05 15.38 19.24
N GLU A 179 8.34 15.76 18.16
CA GLU A 179 7.37 16.85 18.16
C GLU A 179 6.27 16.63 19.22
N LEU A 180 5.62 15.46 19.20
CA LEU A 180 4.56 15.12 20.16
C LEU A 180 5.07 15.10 21.61
N LYS A 181 6.30 14.62 21.81
CA LYS A 181 6.94 14.63 23.12
C LYS A 181 7.24 16.07 23.58
N SER A 182 7.70 16.93 22.68
CA SER A 182 7.96 18.35 22.97
C SER A 182 6.68 19.14 23.24
N ALA A 183 5.56 18.75 22.60
CA ALA A 183 4.24 19.30 22.85
C ALA A 183 3.62 18.87 24.20
N GLY A 184 4.28 17.96 24.92
CA GLY A 184 3.88 17.53 26.27
C GLY A 184 2.87 16.39 26.31
N HIS A 185 2.69 15.64 25.22
CA HIS A 185 1.82 14.46 25.21
C HIS A 185 2.37 13.34 26.10
N THR A 186 1.50 12.75 26.92
CA THR A 186 1.83 11.55 27.70
C THR A 186 1.63 10.31 26.85
N PHE A 187 2.73 9.63 26.54
CA PHE A 187 2.70 8.39 25.77
C PHE A 187 2.22 7.21 26.62
N PRO A 188 1.51 6.23 26.02
CA PRO A 188 1.12 5.01 26.69
C PRO A 188 2.33 4.14 27.07
N PRO A 189 2.16 3.16 27.98
CA PRO A 189 3.20 2.21 28.33
C PRO A 189 3.77 1.52 27.09
N PHE A 190 5.08 1.55 26.95
CA PHE A 190 5.76 0.89 25.84
C PHE A 190 5.84 -0.62 26.06
N SER A 191 5.64 -1.39 24.99
CA SER A 191 5.85 -2.83 24.95
C SER A 191 6.56 -3.20 23.66
N GLU A 192 7.72 -3.86 23.77
CA GLU A 192 8.49 -4.32 22.59
C GLU A 192 7.69 -5.31 21.72
N ASN A 193 6.80 -6.08 22.33
CA ASN A 193 5.93 -7.02 21.61
C ASN A 193 4.97 -6.28 20.66
N ASP A 194 4.49 -5.10 21.05
CA ASP A 194 3.56 -4.31 20.23
C ASP A 194 4.28 -3.65 19.05
N ALA A 195 5.58 -3.41 19.21
CA ALA A 195 6.51 -2.93 18.20
C ALA A 195 7.09 -4.05 17.31
N MET A 196 6.65 -5.30 17.46
CA MET A 196 7.12 -6.38 16.59
C MET A 196 6.40 -6.36 15.23
N PHE A 197 7.16 -6.18 14.14
CA PHE A 197 6.64 -6.30 12.77
C PHE A 197 6.61 -7.78 12.38
N SER A 198 5.41 -8.33 12.13
CA SER A 198 5.17 -9.78 12.04
C SER A 198 5.67 -10.45 10.77
N VAL A 199 6.11 -9.72 9.74
CA VAL A 199 6.61 -10.35 8.51
C VAL A 199 7.74 -9.52 7.90
N VAL A 200 8.95 -10.09 7.85
CA VAL A 200 9.93 -9.68 6.83
C VAL A 200 9.30 -10.05 5.49
N CYS A 201 8.70 -9.08 4.80
CA CYS A 201 8.22 -9.32 3.44
C CYS A 201 9.37 -9.94 2.65
N ALA A 202 9.09 -11.05 1.96
CA ALA A 202 10.07 -11.69 1.10
C ALA A 202 10.67 -10.59 0.22
N PRO A 203 11.97 -10.34 0.36
CA PRO A 203 12.56 -9.12 -0.16
C PRO A 203 12.52 -9.10 -1.69
N ASN A 204 12.47 -7.90 -2.28
CA ASN A 204 12.33 -7.73 -3.74
C ASN A 204 13.40 -8.54 -4.49
N TRP A 205 12.95 -9.50 -5.29
CA TRP A 205 13.83 -10.32 -6.12
C TRP A 205 14.57 -9.44 -7.12
N LYS A 206 15.91 -9.35 -7.01
CA LYS A 206 16.70 -8.64 -8.02
C LYS A 206 16.80 -9.49 -9.29
N GLU A 207 16.26 -8.96 -10.39
CA GLU A 207 16.42 -9.56 -11.72
C GLU A 207 17.82 -9.27 -12.27
N GLU A 208 18.80 -10.09 -11.88
CA GLU A 208 20.13 -10.09 -12.49
C GLU A 208 20.15 -11.02 -13.72
N ASN A 209 20.90 -10.65 -14.76
CA ASN A 209 21.17 -11.52 -15.92
C ASN A 209 22.27 -12.56 -15.63
N PHE A 210 22.81 -12.55 -14.42
CA PHE A 210 23.88 -13.43 -13.96
C PHE A 210 23.58 -13.96 -12.56
N CYS A 211 24.15 -15.12 -12.27
CA CYS A 211 24.16 -15.73 -10.95
C CYS A 211 24.79 -14.79 -9.94
N HIS A 212 24.09 -14.43 -8.86
CA HIS A 212 24.66 -13.50 -7.89
C HIS A 212 25.89 -14.07 -7.17
N ARG A 213 25.88 -15.36 -6.86
CA ARG A 213 26.99 -16.06 -6.16
C ARG A 213 28.21 -16.25 -7.06
N CYS A 214 27.98 -16.61 -8.31
CA CYS A 214 28.99 -17.15 -9.21
C CYS A 214 29.25 -16.29 -10.45
N LYS A 215 28.49 -15.20 -10.61
CA LYS A 215 28.56 -14.20 -11.69
C LYS A 215 28.43 -14.73 -13.12
N VAL A 216 28.08 -16.01 -13.29
CA VAL A 216 27.89 -16.60 -14.63
C VAL A 216 26.53 -16.20 -15.21
N PRO A 217 26.45 -15.79 -16.49
CA PRO A 217 25.20 -15.38 -17.13
C PRO A 217 24.18 -16.52 -17.19
N PHE A 218 22.91 -16.16 -17.07
CA PHE A 218 21.80 -17.08 -17.29
C PHE A 218 21.57 -17.33 -18.78
N THR A 219 21.18 -18.55 -19.13
CA THR A 219 20.91 -18.98 -20.52
C THR A 219 19.71 -19.94 -20.53
N THR A 220 19.23 -20.33 -21.72
CA THR A 220 18.09 -21.27 -21.87
C THR A 220 18.29 -22.59 -21.11
N PHE A 221 19.54 -23.06 -21.02
CA PHE A 221 19.92 -24.29 -20.30
C PHE A 221 20.25 -24.06 -18.83
N ARG A 222 20.43 -22.79 -18.42
CA ARG A 222 20.83 -22.39 -17.07
C ARG A 222 19.76 -21.46 -16.50
N ARG A 223 18.71 -22.09 -15.97
CA ARG A 223 17.53 -21.39 -15.48
C ARG A 223 17.79 -20.70 -14.15
N ARG A 224 17.14 -19.55 -14.01
CA ARG A 224 17.09 -18.71 -12.82
C ARG A 224 16.33 -19.43 -11.71
N VAL A 225 16.93 -19.51 -10.51
CA VAL A 225 16.24 -19.93 -9.28
C VAL A 225 16.48 -18.88 -8.22
N SER A 226 15.40 -18.36 -7.65
CA SER A 226 15.47 -17.28 -6.68
C SER A 226 15.55 -17.86 -5.26
N CYS A 227 16.53 -17.42 -4.47
CA CYS A 227 16.72 -17.91 -3.10
C CYS A 227 15.97 -17.02 -2.08
N LEU A 228 15.02 -17.60 -1.33
CA LEU A 228 14.25 -16.87 -0.31
C LEU A 228 15.12 -16.27 0.82
N LYS A 229 16.32 -16.83 1.07
CA LYS A 229 17.20 -16.39 2.16
C LYS A 229 18.12 -15.21 1.80
N TYR A 230 18.47 -15.05 0.52
CA TYR A 230 19.58 -14.18 0.12
C TYR A 230 19.22 -13.14 -0.93
N LEU A 231 17.94 -12.87 -1.23
CA LEU A 231 17.50 -11.86 -2.23
C LEU A 231 17.97 -12.05 -3.68
N HIS A 232 18.70 -13.12 -3.96
CA HIS A 232 19.53 -13.16 -5.15
C HIS A 232 19.26 -14.42 -6.00
N CYS A 233 19.36 -14.23 -7.32
CA CYS A 233 19.16 -15.30 -8.29
C CYS A 233 20.40 -16.20 -8.33
N SER A 234 20.20 -17.48 -8.05
CA SER A 234 21.24 -18.51 -8.00
C SER A 234 20.95 -19.62 -9.02
N ILE A 235 21.98 -20.37 -9.40
CA ILE A 235 21.83 -21.55 -10.26
C ILE A 235 21.31 -22.71 -9.41
N ASN A 236 20.37 -23.49 -9.93
CA ASN A 236 20.00 -24.77 -9.34
C ASN A 236 21.16 -25.77 -9.54
N ILE A 237 21.89 -26.11 -8.47
CA ILE A 237 22.92 -27.17 -8.51
C ILE A 237 22.29 -28.57 -8.37
N LEU A 238 20.96 -28.68 -8.29
CA LEU A 238 20.26 -29.96 -8.22
C LEU A 238 20.05 -30.58 -9.62
N HIS A 239 21.12 -30.80 -10.39
CA HIS A 239 21.23 -31.84 -11.45
C HIS A 239 22.60 -31.86 -12.17
N ILE A 240 23.72 -31.74 -11.46
CA ILE A 240 25.05 -32.17 -11.97
C ILE A 240 25.72 -33.07 -10.94
N ILE A 241 25.03 -34.16 -10.63
CA ILE A 241 25.56 -35.43 -10.09
C ILE A 241 24.82 -36.41 -11.03
N ILE A 242 25.39 -37.07 -12.04
CA ILE A 242 26.65 -37.83 -12.16
C ILE A 242 27.03 -37.80 -13.65
N ARG A 243 28.25 -37.35 -13.98
CA ARG A 243 28.97 -37.87 -15.14
C ARG A 243 29.59 -39.19 -14.69
N GLY A 244 29.08 -40.27 -15.26
CA GLY A 244 29.71 -41.57 -15.40
C GLY A 244 29.40 -42.00 -16.81
#